data_AF-A0A949YHY8-F1
#
_entry.id   AF-A0A949YHY8-F1
#
_cell.length_a   1.000
_cell.length_b   1.000
_cell.length_c   1.000
_cell.angle_alpha   90.00
_cell.angle_beta   90.00
_cell.angle_gamma   90.00
#
_symmetry.space_group_name_H-M   'P 1'
#
loop_
_entity.id
_entity.type
_entity.pdbx_description
1 polymer ?
#
loop_
_entity_poly.entity_id
_entity_poly.type
_entity_poly.pdbx_seq_one_letter_code
_entity_poly.pdbx_strand_id
1 'polypeptide(L)'
;MLSLSERRSIALALAIDIALALAIGTGLALGLANARDAKEKPEADEHSVRRAEVFSHPLPKAAYRNVSVITVEYPPGTESPKHGHDVAVFAHVLQGAVESQH
;
A
#
# COMPACT_ATOMS: atom_id res chain seq x y z
N MET A 1 -46.24 42.85 -11.60
CA MET A 1 -45.13 42.72 -12.57
C MET A 1 -43.83 42.92 -11.79
N LEU A 2 -43.02 41.87 -11.58
CA LEU A 2 -41.74 41.99 -10.85
C LEU A 2 -40.72 42.81 -11.65
N SER A 3 -39.97 43.65 -10.94
CA SER A 3 -38.91 44.53 -11.45
C SER A 3 -37.76 43.74 -12.07
N LEU A 4 -37.05 44.36 -13.02
CA LEU A 4 -35.88 43.77 -13.69
C LEU A 4 -34.75 43.42 -12.70
N SER A 5 -34.68 44.11 -11.56
CA SER A 5 -33.73 43.81 -10.48
C SER A 5 -34.08 42.51 -9.73
N GLU A 6 -35.35 42.29 -9.42
CA GLU A 6 -35.83 41.11 -8.69
C GLU A 6 -35.69 39.83 -9.52
N ARG A 7 -35.92 39.93 -10.85
CA ARG A 7 -35.71 38.81 -11.78
C ARG A 7 -34.25 38.37 -11.87
N ARG A 8 -33.31 39.33 -11.79
CA ARG A 8 -31.86 39.05 -11.78
C ARG A 8 -31.41 38.43 -10.47
N SER A 9 -31.95 38.88 -9.34
CA SER A 9 -31.68 38.32 -8.02
C SER A 9 -32.18 36.88 -7.88
N ILE A 10 -33.40 36.59 -8.38
CA ILE A 10 -33.98 35.24 -8.36
C ILE A 10 -33.21 34.29 -9.30
N ALA A 11 -32.84 34.75 -10.50
CA ALA A 11 -32.05 33.95 -11.44
C ALA A 11 -30.65 33.62 -10.90
N LEU A 12 -30.02 34.54 -10.17
CA LEU A 12 -28.71 34.33 -9.56
C LEU A 12 -28.77 33.36 -8.37
N ALA A 13 -29.81 33.47 -7.53
CA ALA A 13 -30.04 32.55 -6.42
C ALA A 13 -30.28 31.11 -6.90
N LEU A 14 -31.12 30.94 -7.92
CA LEU A 14 -31.41 29.62 -8.50
C LEU A 14 -30.18 28.96 -9.15
N ALA A 15 -29.30 29.76 -9.76
CA ALA A 15 -28.05 29.26 -10.36
C ALA A 15 -27.04 28.79 -9.30
N ILE A 16 -26.99 29.45 -8.14
CA ILE A 16 -26.12 29.05 -7.01
C ILE A 16 -26.63 27.75 -6.38
N ASP A 17 -27.94 27.59 -6.20
CA ASP A 17 -28.53 26.38 -5.64
C ASP A 17 -28.32 25.14 -6.52
N ILE A 18 -28.44 25.28 -7.85
CA ILE A 18 -28.18 24.19 -8.80
C ILE A 18 -26.69 23.81 -8.82
N ALA A 19 -25.79 24.80 -8.74
CA ALA A 19 -24.34 24.54 -8.70
C ALA A 19 -23.92 23.82 -7.40
N LEU A 20 -24.53 24.16 -6.26
CA LEU A 20 -24.25 23.53 -4.98
C LEU A 20 -24.76 22.07 -4.93
N ALA A 21 -25.96 21.81 -5.49
CA ALA A 21 -26.50 20.45 -5.59
C ALA A 21 -25.66 19.53 -6.49
N LEU A 22 -25.13 20.06 -7.61
CA LEU A 22 -24.27 19.30 -8.52
C LEU A 22 -22.90 18.96 -7.89
N ALA A 23 -22.35 19.87 -7.07
CA ALA A 23 -21.08 19.68 -6.38
C ALA A 23 -21.16 18.61 -5.27
N ILE A 24 -22.29 18.52 -4.56
CA ILE A 24 -22.50 17.51 -3.52
C ILE A 24 -22.71 16.12 -4.14
N GLY A 25 -23.49 16.03 -5.23
CA GLY A 25 -23.75 14.75 -5.91
C GLY A 25 -22.49 14.13 -6.54
N THR A 26 -21.61 14.95 -7.11
CA THR A 26 -20.33 14.48 -7.68
C THR A 26 -19.32 14.08 -6.60
N GLY A 27 -19.23 14.84 -5.50
CA GLY A 27 -18.35 14.50 -4.37
C GLY A 27 -18.68 13.16 -3.72
N LEU A 28 -19.96 12.83 -3.55
CA LEU A 28 -20.39 11.58 -2.92
C LEU A 28 -20.13 10.35 -3.83
N ALA A 29 -20.38 10.47 -5.15
CA ALA A 29 -20.10 9.40 -6.11
C ALA A 29 -18.60 9.09 -6.23
N LEU A 30 -17.74 10.12 -6.19
CA LEU A 30 -16.28 9.98 -6.16
C LEU A 30 -15.78 9.34 -4.86
N GLY A 31 -16.39 9.67 -3.71
CA GLY A 31 -16.02 9.08 -2.42
C GLY A 31 -16.31 7.57 -2.34
N LEU A 32 -17.46 7.13 -2.87
CA LEU A 32 -17.85 5.71 -2.90
C LEU A 32 -17.03 4.88 -3.90
N ALA A 33 -16.55 5.48 -5.01
CA ALA A 33 -15.69 4.79 -5.96
C ALA A 33 -14.31 4.43 -5.35
N ASN A 34 -13.76 5.31 -4.50
CA ASN A 34 -12.46 5.08 -3.83
C ASN A 34 -12.54 4.14 -2.63
N ALA A 35 -13.72 3.88 -2.07
CA ALA A 35 -13.88 2.96 -0.94
C ALA A 35 -13.73 1.48 -1.33
N ARG A 36 -13.80 1.14 -2.63
CA ARG A 36 -13.65 -0.24 -3.12
C ARG A 36 -12.21 -0.72 -3.25
N ASP A 37 -11.24 0.19 -3.13
CA ASP A 37 -9.80 -0.12 -3.11
C ASP A 37 -9.25 -0.30 -1.68
N ALA A 38 -10.13 -0.53 -0.70
CA ALA A 38 -9.70 -1.11 0.57
C ALA A 38 -9.21 -2.54 0.29
N LYS A 39 -7.92 -2.68 -0.05
CA LYS A 39 -7.21 -3.96 -0.11
C LYS A 39 -7.65 -4.80 1.09
N GLU A 40 -8.35 -5.89 0.82
CA GLU A 40 -8.55 -6.95 1.80
C GLU A 40 -7.18 -7.25 2.40
N LYS A 41 -7.10 -7.14 3.73
CA LYS A 41 -5.92 -7.54 4.47
C LYS A 41 -5.74 -9.02 4.17
N PRO A 42 -4.63 -9.46 3.54
CA PRO A 42 -4.50 -10.86 3.19
C PRO A 42 -4.60 -11.66 4.49
N GLU A 43 -5.55 -12.58 4.55
CA GLU A 43 -5.58 -13.59 5.60
C GLU A 43 -4.20 -14.23 5.61
N ALA A 44 -3.57 -14.28 6.79
CA ALA A 44 -2.25 -14.85 6.93
C ALA A 44 -2.35 -16.33 6.56
N ASP A 45 -1.85 -16.70 5.39
CA ASP A 45 -1.68 -18.09 5.02
C ASP A 45 -0.63 -18.69 5.96
N GLU A 46 -1.07 -19.57 6.86
CA GLU A 46 -0.22 -20.31 7.80
C GLU A 46 0.87 -21.13 7.10
N HIS A 47 0.75 -21.38 5.79
CA HIS A 47 1.74 -22.09 4.98
C HIS A 47 2.62 -21.16 4.14
N SER A 48 2.52 -19.84 4.34
CA SER A 48 3.36 -18.88 3.64
C SER A 48 4.68 -18.64 4.39
N VAL A 49 5.78 -18.56 3.63
CA VAL A 49 7.07 -18.13 4.17
C VAL A 49 6.96 -16.67 4.59
N ARG A 50 7.26 -16.39 5.87
CA ARG A 50 7.16 -15.03 6.43
C ARG A 50 8.54 -14.39 6.49
N ARG A 51 8.63 -13.13 6.07
CA ARG A 51 9.86 -12.33 6.11
C ARG A 51 9.63 -11.09 6.94
N ALA A 52 10.55 -10.81 7.87
CA ALA A 52 10.55 -9.57 8.62
C ALA A 52 11.93 -8.91 8.55
N GLU A 53 11.95 -7.59 8.38
CA GLU A 53 13.18 -6.81 8.48
C GLU A 53 13.53 -6.60 9.94
N VAL A 54 14.80 -6.86 10.29
CA VAL A 54 15.34 -6.57 11.62
C VAL A 54 15.96 -5.18 11.62
N PHE A 55 16.88 -4.92 10.68
CA PHE A 55 17.42 -3.59 10.44
C PHE A 55 18.06 -3.46 9.06
N SER A 56 18.26 -2.22 8.65
CA SER A 56 19.03 -1.83 7.48
C SER A 56 19.92 -0.65 7.84
N HIS A 57 21.21 -0.72 7.47
CA HIS A 57 22.17 0.32 7.77
C HIS A 57 23.12 0.56 6.59
N PRO A 58 23.35 1.82 6.18
CA PRO A 58 24.35 2.13 5.18
C PRO A 58 25.76 1.87 5.70
N LEU A 59 26.64 1.33 4.87
CA LEU A 59 28.05 1.13 5.22
C LEU A 59 28.89 2.33 4.75
N PRO A 60 29.92 2.75 5.53
CA PRO A 60 30.88 3.74 5.07
C PRO A 60 31.56 3.29 3.77
N LYS A 61 31.83 4.25 2.87
CA LYS A 61 32.31 4.06 1.49
C LYS A 61 33.23 2.84 1.27
N ALA A 62 32.61 1.72 0.89
CA ALA A 62 33.24 0.51 0.36
C ALA A 62 32.26 -0.14 -0.64
N ALA A 63 32.71 -1.16 -1.39
CA ALA A 63 32.03 -1.73 -2.56
C ALA A 63 30.56 -2.19 -2.36
N TYR A 64 30.09 -2.31 -1.12
CA TYR A 64 28.73 -2.65 -0.75
C TYR A 64 28.13 -1.53 0.09
N ARG A 65 27.01 -0.96 -0.35
CA ARG A 65 26.49 0.30 0.18
C ARG A 65 25.62 0.15 1.42
N ASN A 66 25.07 -1.04 1.67
CA ASN A 66 24.15 -1.30 2.77
C ASN A 66 24.36 -2.70 3.35
N VAL A 67 24.17 -2.83 4.65
CA VAL A 67 23.93 -4.11 5.34
C VAL A 67 22.46 -4.18 5.72
N SER A 68 21.82 -5.30 5.47
CA SER A 68 20.45 -5.57 5.89
C SER A 68 20.40 -6.92 6.58
N VAL A 69 19.64 -6.98 7.68
CA VAL A 69 19.35 -8.22 8.40
C VAL A 69 17.85 -8.43 8.39
N ILE A 70 17.46 -9.64 8.01
CA ILE A 70 16.07 -10.09 7.98
C ILE A 70 15.95 -11.38 8.77
N THR A 71 14.77 -11.65 9.31
CA THR A 71 14.37 -13.00 9.71
C THR A 71 13.46 -13.59 8.66
N VAL A 72 13.61 -14.89 8.42
CA VAL A 72 12.73 -15.66 7.55
C VAL A 72 12.20 -16.84 8.36
N GLU A 73 10.89 -16.99 8.39
CA GLU A 73 10.19 -18.09 9.04
C GLU A 73 9.62 -18.99 7.95
N TYR A 74 10.03 -20.26 7.98
CA TYR A 74 9.55 -21.31 7.09
C TYR A 74 8.64 -22.26 7.87
N PRO A 75 7.34 -22.30 7.58
CA PRO A 75 6.50 -23.41 8.03
C PRO A 75 7.05 -24.75 7.52
N PRO A 76 6.80 -25.88 8.21
CA PRO A 76 7.29 -27.19 7.80
C PRO A 76 6.91 -27.55 6.36
N GLY A 77 7.90 -27.97 5.56
CA GLY A 77 7.71 -28.37 4.16
C GLY A 77 7.64 -27.22 3.16
N THR A 78 7.77 -25.96 3.61
CA THR A 78 7.84 -24.80 2.71
C THR A 78 9.26 -24.57 2.20
N GLU A 79 9.37 -23.91 1.05
CA GLU A 79 10.64 -23.57 0.43
C GLU A 79 10.62 -22.12 -0.09
N SER A 80 11.80 -21.57 -0.32
CA SER A 80 11.92 -20.39 -1.17
C SER A 80 12.06 -20.81 -2.63
N PRO A 81 11.37 -20.14 -3.56
CA PRO A 81 11.61 -20.36 -4.98
C PRO A 81 13.09 -20.20 -5.32
N LYS A 82 13.59 -20.95 -6.30
CA LYS A 82 14.97 -20.82 -6.77
C LYS A 82 15.25 -19.38 -7.21
N HIS A 83 16.26 -18.75 -6.61
CA HIS A 83 16.69 -17.38 -6.93
C HIS A 83 18.20 -17.20 -6.67
N GLY A 84 18.73 -16.02 -7.01
CA GLY A 84 20.13 -15.65 -6.77
C GLY A 84 20.26 -14.22 -6.27
N HIS A 85 21.42 -13.91 -5.70
CA HIS A 85 21.77 -12.58 -5.20
C HIS A 85 23.01 -12.05 -5.92
N ASP A 86 23.00 -10.76 -6.27
CA ASP A 86 24.15 -10.01 -6.80
C ASP A 86 25.04 -9.44 -5.68
N VAL A 87 24.78 -9.88 -4.44
CA VAL A 87 25.47 -9.47 -3.22
C VAL A 87 25.89 -10.70 -2.41
N ALA A 88 26.85 -10.53 -1.51
CA ALA A 88 27.22 -11.56 -0.55
C ALA A 88 26.08 -11.75 0.47
N VAL A 89 25.71 -13.00 0.72
CA VAL A 89 24.67 -13.38 1.69
C VAL A 89 25.24 -14.39 2.68
N PHE A 90 24.93 -14.18 3.95
CA PHE A 90 25.20 -15.12 5.02
C PHE A 90 23.89 -15.41 5.77
N ALA A 91 23.62 -16.69 6.04
CA ALA A 91 22.43 -17.13 6.75
C ALA A 91 22.82 -17.95 7.98
N HIS A 92 22.03 -17.79 9.05
CA HIS A 92 22.16 -18.55 10.29
C HIS A 92 20.79 -19.02 10.76
N VAL A 93 20.67 -20.30 11.09
CA VAL A 93 19.41 -20.89 11.56
C VAL A 93 19.24 -20.61 13.05
N LEU A 94 18.17 -19.90 13.40
CA LEU A 94 17.84 -19.59 14.80
C LEU A 94 17.10 -20.75 15.51
N GLN A 95 16.29 -21.52 14.77
CA GLN A 95 15.54 -22.66 15.29
C GLN A 95 15.20 -23.66 14.17
N GLY A 96 15.16 -24.96 14.50
CA GLY A 96 14.76 -26.01 13.58
C GLY A 96 15.87 -26.44 12.63
N ALA A 97 15.52 -26.78 11.40
CA ALA A 97 16.43 -27.21 10.36
C ALA A 97 16.00 -26.65 9.00
N VAL A 98 16.97 -26.23 8.20
CA VAL A 98 16.78 -25.75 6.82
C VAL A 98 17.83 -26.42 5.95
N GLU A 99 17.41 -26.96 4.82
CA GLU A 99 18.31 -27.43 3.78
C GLU A 99 18.64 -26.27 2.83
N SER A 100 19.93 -26.00 2.63
CA SER A 100 20.39 -24.97 1.70
C SER A 100 20.87 -25.63 0.41
N GLN A 101 20.21 -25.29 -0.69
CA GLN A 101 20.50 -25.81 -2.03
C GLN A 101 21.00 -24.66 -2.93
N HIS A 102 21.96 -24.95 -3.83
CA HIS A 102 22.54 -24.00 -4.78
C HIS A 102 22.24 -24.42 -6.23
#